data_AF-A0A9P6SA74-F1
#
_entry.id   AF-A0A9P6SA74-F1
#
_cell.length_a   1.000
_cell.length_b   1.000
_cell.length_c   1.000
_cell.angle_alpha   90.00
_cell.angle_beta   90.00
_cell.angle_gamma   90.00
#
_symmetry.space_group_name_H-M   'P 1'
#
loop_
_entity.id
_entity.type
_entity.pdbx_description
1 polymer ?
#
loop_
_entity_poly.entity_id
_entity_poly.type
_entity_poly.pdbx_seq_one_letter_code
_entity_poly.pdbx_strand_id
1 'polypeptide(L)'
;MAEDRCERGPSPGCSLSNSPEFSTVGADVRVYDPTELPVKDGVSENHPKVQELREPSQRSHAHLWVSPEQRGNIIAVFKNQIDWIPLALGSVRPTQGRTLAIAQVCGGSQSFNAVNTLRILGRWIRMFTIQNQSSVPKAWMEFDSDDRIKPSDYRQRVVDVAEELFRFTNILRPQMEFLTDRYSKREVKMKNGRLLSQAEKLQ
;
A
#
# COMPACT_ATOMS: atom_id res chain seq x y z
N MET A 1 -5.60 2.50 -2.80
CA MET A 1 -4.72 3.30 -3.68
C MET A 1 -5.46 4.57 -4.02
N ALA A 2 -4.90 5.75 -3.72
CA ALA A 2 -5.63 7.00 -3.89
C ALA A 2 -5.21 7.85 -5.10
N GLU A 3 -6.17 8.38 -5.85
CA GLU A 3 -6.03 9.25 -7.05
C GLU A 3 -6.82 10.58 -6.87
N ASP A 4 -6.95 11.44 -7.89
CA ASP A 4 -7.64 12.74 -7.84
C ASP A 4 -8.87 12.74 -8.76
N ARG A 5 -9.96 13.37 -8.34
CA ARG A 5 -11.33 13.18 -8.86
C ARG A 5 -11.72 14.20 -9.94
N CYS A 6 -10.76 14.73 -10.70
CA CYS A 6 -11.08 15.81 -11.65
C CYS A 6 -11.62 15.34 -13.01
N GLU A 7 -11.60 14.04 -13.35
CA GLU A 7 -11.90 13.65 -14.76
C GLU A 7 -12.99 12.61 -15.04
N ARG A 8 -13.48 11.74 -14.13
CA ARG A 8 -14.52 10.76 -14.54
C ARG A 8 -15.53 10.42 -13.44
N GLY A 9 -16.80 10.40 -13.83
CA GLY A 9 -17.97 10.09 -13.00
C GLY A 9 -18.02 8.64 -12.47
N PRO A 10 -19.04 8.31 -11.65
CA PRO A 10 -19.03 7.12 -10.81
C PRO A 10 -19.34 5.83 -11.58
N SER A 11 -18.52 4.79 -11.38
CA SER A 11 -18.77 3.41 -11.83
C SER A 11 -19.20 2.52 -10.64
N PRO A 12 -20.21 1.64 -10.80
CA PRO A 12 -20.77 0.87 -9.68
C PRO A 12 -20.05 -0.46 -9.45
N GLY A 13 -19.84 -0.82 -8.18
CA GLY A 13 -19.58 -2.20 -7.75
C GLY A 13 -18.24 -2.44 -7.05
N CYS A 14 -18.13 -2.05 -5.78
CA CYS A 14 -17.27 -2.71 -4.79
C CYS A 14 -17.57 -2.10 -3.40
N SER A 15 -17.91 -2.88 -2.38
CA SER A 15 -18.37 -2.42 -1.06
C SER A 15 -17.32 -1.68 -0.22
N LEU A 16 -16.09 -1.50 -0.72
CA LEU A 16 -15.07 -0.61 -0.14
C LEU A 16 -14.81 0.67 -0.98
N SER A 17 -15.50 0.86 -2.11
CA SER A 17 -15.39 2.08 -2.93
C SER A 17 -15.92 3.35 -2.24
N ASN A 18 -16.60 3.18 -1.10
CA ASN A 18 -17.16 4.25 -0.29
C ASN A 18 -16.73 4.12 1.18
N SER A 19 -15.43 4.01 1.48
CA SER A 19 -14.97 4.28 2.86
C SER A 19 -15.14 5.77 3.14
N PRO A 20 -16.14 6.19 3.96
CA PRO A 20 -16.49 7.61 4.10
C PRO A 20 -15.32 8.44 4.64
N GLU A 21 -14.42 7.84 5.42
CA GLU A 21 -13.29 8.51 6.06
C GLU A 21 -12.34 9.17 5.04
N PHE A 22 -11.99 8.47 3.96
CA PHE A 22 -11.07 8.98 2.94
C PHE A 22 -11.76 9.90 1.91
N SER A 23 -13.04 9.64 1.61
CA SER A 23 -13.81 10.49 0.69
C SER A 23 -14.04 11.90 1.23
N THR A 24 -14.12 12.04 2.56
CA THR A 24 -14.32 13.33 3.25
C THR A 24 -13.06 14.20 3.21
N VAL A 25 -11.87 13.58 3.15
CA VAL A 25 -10.58 14.31 3.04
C VAL A 25 -10.14 14.56 1.60
N GLY A 26 -10.92 14.17 0.59
CA GLY A 26 -10.65 14.49 -0.82
C GLY A 26 -9.67 13.55 -1.54
N ALA A 27 -9.50 12.32 -1.06
CA ALA A 27 -8.78 11.28 -1.78
C ALA A 27 -9.75 10.48 -2.69
N ASP A 28 -9.43 10.29 -3.98
CA ASP A 28 -10.01 9.16 -4.74
C ASP A 28 -9.46 7.88 -4.11
N VAL A 29 -10.22 6.79 -4.03
CA VAL A 29 -9.75 5.54 -3.39
C VAL A 29 -10.14 4.36 -4.24
N ARG A 30 -9.15 3.55 -4.59
CA ARG A 30 -9.29 2.26 -5.25
C ARG A 30 -8.86 1.13 -4.33
N VAL A 31 -9.69 0.09 -4.31
CA VAL A 31 -9.40 -1.17 -3.61
C VAL A 31 -9.14 -2.22 -4.67
N TYR A 32 -8.06 -2.98 -4.48
CA TYR A 32 -7.70 -4.07 -5.36
C TYR A 32 -8.34 -5.37 -4.87
N ASP A 33 -9.05 -6.07 -5.74
CA ASP A 33 -9.57 -7.42 -5.46
C ASP A 33 -8.50 -8.47 -5.83
N PRO A 34 -7.95 -9.20 -4.86
CA PRO A 34 -6.92 -10.22 -5.11
C PRO A 34 -7.48 -11.56 -5.59
N THR A 35 -8.80 -11.70 -5.77
CA THR A 35 -9.41 -12.91 -6.31
C THR A 35 -8.77 -13.24 -7.67
N GLU A 36 -8.42 -14.52 -7.87
CA GLU A 36 -7.70 -15.03 -9.05
C GLU A 36 -6.30 -14.44 -9.30
N LEU A 37 -5.72 -13.70 -8.35
CA LEU A 37 -4.32 -13.31 -8.47
C LEU A 37 -3.43 -14.57 -8.40
N PRO A 38 -2.69 -14.91 -9.47
CA PRO A 38 -1.87 -16.11 -9.49
C PRO A 38 -0.72 -16.01 -8.49
N VAL A 39 -0.19 -17.14 -8.05
CA VAL A 39 1.03 -17.15 -7.22
C VAL A 39 2.19 -16.55 -8.00
N LYS A 40 3.01 -15.71 -7.35
CA LYS A 40 4.21 -15.14 -7.96
C LYS A 40 5.05 -16.22 -8.63
N ASP A 41 5.52 -15.92 -9.84
CA ASP A 41 6.30 -16.82 -10.72
C ASP A 41 5.54 -18.04 -11.28
N GLY A 42 4.25 -18.19 -10.97
CA GLY A 42 3.40 -19.24 -11.58
C GLY A 42 2.94 -18.91 -13.00
N VAL A 43 2.94 -17.63 -13.39
CA VAL A 43 2.54 -17.15 -14.72
C VAL A 43 3.39 -15.97 -15.17
N SER A 44 3.23 -15.58 -16.44
CA SER A 44 3.84 -14.36 -17.00
C SER A 44 3.43 -13.11 -16.23
N GLU A 45 4.34 -12.15 -16.14
CA GLU A 45 4.05 -10.82 -15.58
C GLU A 45 2.96 -10.06 -16.36
N ASN A 46 2.68 -10.46 -17.60
CA ASN A 46 1.63 -9.88 -18.44
C ASN A 46 0.22 -10.40 -18.11
N HIS A 47 0.08 -11.26 -17.09
CA HIS A 47 -1.22 -11.76 -16.67
C HIS A 47 -2.18 -10.60 -16.29
N PRO A 48 -3.45 -10.60 -16.72
CA PRO A 48 -4.37 -9.48 -16.50
C PRO A 48 -4.48 -9.02 -15.05
N LYS A 49 -4.67 -9.94 -14.09
CA LYS A 49 -4.69 -9.62 -12.64
C LYS A 49 -3.39 -9.01 -12.12
N VAL A 50 -2.25 -9.40 -12.69
CA VAL A 50 -0.95 -8.83 -12.28
C VAL A 50 -0.82 -7.38 -12.78
N GLN A 51 -1.28 -7.11 -14.01
CA GLN A 51 -1.31 -5.76 -14.56
C GLN A 51 -2.31 -4.86 -13.81
N GLU A 52 -3.49 -5.39 -13.48
CA GLU A 52 -4.52 -4.71 -12.67
C GLU A 52 -3.99 -4.31 -11.28
N LEU A 53 -3.10 -5.11 -10.68
CA LEU A 53 -2.42 -4.75 -9.43
C LEU A 53 -1.33 -3.67 -9.65
N ARG A 54 -0.53 -3.83 -10.71
CA ARG A 54 0.66 -3.00 -10.96
C ARG A 54 0.32 -1.60 -11.44
N GLU A 55 -0.70 -1.43 -12.25
CA GLU A 55 -1.07 -0.15 -12.86
C GLU A 55 -1.52 0.89 -11.80
N PRO A 56 -2.49 0.60 -10.93
CA PRO A 56 -2.89 1.56 -9.89
C PRO A 56 -1.80 1.72 -8.84
N SER A 57 -0.97 0.67 -8.61
CA SER A 57 0.22 0.83 -7.80
C SER A 57 1.05 1.95 -8.42
N GLN A 58 1.49 1.84 -9.67
CA GLN A 58 2.29 2.86 -10.36
C GLN A 58 1.73 4.29 -10.33
N ARG A 59 0.40 4.46 -10.37
CA ARG A 59 -0.24 5.79 -10.35
C ARG A 59 -0.49 6.36 -8.95
N SER A 60 -0.63 5.50 -7.95
CA SER A 60 -0.96 5.94 -6.60
C SER A 60 0.13 6.79 -5.95
N HIS A 61 -0.27 7.66 -5.02
CA HIS A 61 0.67 8.40 -4.16
C HIS A 61 0.84 7.75 -2.78
N ALA A 62 -0.17 7.00 -2.36
CA ALA A 62 -0.27 6.39 -1.04
C ALA A 62 -0.92 5.01 -1.10
N HIS A 63 -0.44 4.08 -0.26
CA HIS A 63 -1.08 2.78 -0.03
C HIS A 63 -1.60 2.68 1.41
N LEU A 64 -2.68 1.94 1.58
CA LEU A 64 -3.14 1.43 2.87
C LEU A 64 -3.15 -0.09 2.76
N TRP A 65 -2.38 -0.74 3.62
CA TRP A 65 -2.25 -2.19 3.65
C TRP A 65 -3.01 -2.75 4.84
N VAL A 66 -3.96 -3.64 4.57
CA VAL A 66 -4.78 -4.29 5.59
C VAL A 66 -4.62 -5.80 5.45
N SER A 67 -4.02 -6.44 6.45
CA SER A 67 -3.91 -7.90 6.51
C SER A 67 -4.57 -8.41 7.78
N PRO A 68 -5.43 -9.44 7.71
CA PRO A 68 -5.73 -10.20 8.91
C PRO A 68 -4.46 -10.88 9.43
N GLU A 69 -4.44 -11.15 10.73
CA GLU A 69 -3.44 -12.01 11.34
C GLU A 69 -3.93 -13.46 11.34
N GLN A 70 -3.25 -14.33 10.61
CA GLN A 70 -3.54 -15.76 10.55
C GLN A 70 -2.30 -16.54 10.96
N ARG A 71 -2.46 -17.46 11.91
CA ARG A 71 -1.34 -18.22 12.52
C ARG A 71 -0.19 -17.30 12.98
N GLY A 72 -0.53 -16.14 13.53
CA GLY A 72 0.44 -15.18 14.08
C GLY A 72 1.23 -14.38 13.05
N ASN A 73 0.84 -14.36 11.78
CA ASN A 73 1.53 -13.61 10.73
C ASN A 73 0.56 -13.05 9.67
N ILE A 74 1.10 -12.32 8.68
CA ILE A 74 0.35 -11.89 7.49
C ILE A 74 -0.13 -13.09 6.69
N ILE A 75 -1.24 -12.93 5.97
CA ILE A 75 -1.77 -13.98 5.11
C ILE A 75 -1.02 -14.10 3.78
N ALA A 76 -0.98 -15.32 3.24
CA ALA A 76 -0.33 -15.62 1.97
C ALA A 76 -0.89 -14.77 0.81
N VAL A 77 -2.21 -14.57 0.76
CA VAL A 77 -2.87 -13.75 -0.27
C VAL A 77 -2.35 -12.31 -0.26
N PHE A 78 -2.11 -11.73 0.92
CA PHE A 78 -1.59 -10.38 1.03
C PHE A 78 -0.12 -10.32 0.62
N LYS A 79 0.69 -11.28 1.10
CA LYS A 79 2.11 -11.35 0.73
C LYS A 79 2.32 -11.53 -0.77
N ASN A 80 1.49 -12.36 -1.41
CA ASN A 80 1.51 -12.59 -2.86
C ASN A 80 1.27 -11.30 -3.66
N GLN A 81 0.37 -10.41 -3.21
CA GLN A 81 0.18 -9.10 -3.83
C GLN A 81 1.47 -8.27 -3.79
N ILE A 82 2.14 -8.20 -2.63
CA ILE A 82 3.39 -7.43 -2.49
C ILE A 82 4.50 -8.02 -3.38
N ASP A 83 4.59 -9.35 -3.48
CA ASP A 83 5.60 -10.03 -4.29
C ASP A 83 5.44 -9.78 -5.80
N TRP A 84 4.23 -9.45 -6.26
CA TRP A 84 3.98 -9.03 -7.63
C TRP A 84 4.38 -7.59 -7.93
N ILE A 85 4.65 -6.75 -6.93
CA ILE A 85 5.05 -5.36 -7.09
C ILE A 85 6.59 -5.26 -7.07
N PRO A 86 7.24 -5.12 -8.23
CA PRO A 86 8.70 -5.05 -8.28
C PRO A 86 9.21 -3.71 -7.74
N LEU A 87 10.43 -3.73 -7.20
CA LEU A 87 11.17 -2.50 -6.85
C LEU A 87 11.43 -1.60 -8.07
N ALA A 88 11.49 -2.19 -9.26
CA ALA A 88 11.91 -1.55 -10.49
C ALA A 88 11.24 -2.19 -11.72
N LEU A 89 10.62 -1.37 -12.58
CA LEU A 89 10.21 -1.72 -13.94
C LEU A 89 10.94 -0.79 -14.90
N GLY A 90 12.12 -1.22 -15.38
CA GLY A 90 13.02 -0.35 -16.14
C GLY A 90 13.45 0.87 -15.31
N SER A 91 13.10 2.08 -15.77
CA SER A 91 13.33 3.35 -15.05
C SER A 91 12.25 3.66 -14.00
N VAL A 92 11.05 3.06 -14.13
CA VAL A 92 9.94 3.29 -13.21
C VAL A 92 10.21 2.56 -11.90
N ARG A 93 9.92 3.24 -10.79
CA ARG A 93 9.96 2.69 -9.44
C ARG A 93 8.54 2.80 -8.90
N PRO A 94 7.74 1.72 -8.91
CA PRO A 94 6.37 1.80 -8.44
C PRO A 94 6.36 2.35 -7.01
N THR A 95 6.78 1.61 -6.02
CA THR A 95 6.52 1.98 -4.62
C THR A 95 7.47 3.01 -4.02
N GLN A 96 8.60 3.30 -4.67
CA GLN A 96 9.67 4.07 -4.05
C GLN A 96 9.21 5.48 -3.72
N GLY A 97 9.22 5.80 -2.42
CA GLY A 97 8.93 7.13 -1.93
C GLY A 97 7.44 7.44 -1.71
N ARG A 98 6.55 6.48 -2.01
CA ARG A 98 5.14 6.63 -1.66
C ARG A 98 4.92 6.48 -0.17
N THR A 99 3.87 7.11 0.34
CA THR A 99 3.43 6.94 1.72
C THR A 99 2.68 5.62 1.90
N LEU A 100 2.81 5.04 3.09
CA LEU A 100 2.18 3.78 3.44
C LEU A 100 1.57 3.86 4.84
N ALA A 101 0.30 3.50 4.97
CA ALA A 101 -0.31 3.14 6.23
C ALA A 101 -0.52 1.63 6.30
N ILE A 102 -0.47 1.09 7.52
CA ILE A 102 -0.62 -0.33 7.79
C ILE A 102 -1.68 -0.56 8.87
N ALA A 103 -2.48 -1.59 8.64
CA ALA A 103 -3.51 -2.02 9.58
C ALA A 103 -3.61 -3.55 9.60
N GLN A 104 -4.09 -4.08 10.73
CA GLN A 104 -4.47 -5.48 10.85
C GLN A 104 -5.80 -5.67 11.57
N VAL A 105 -6.39 -6.84 11.36
CA VAL A 105 -7.50 -7.36 12.14
C VAL A 105 -7.11 -8.70 12.77
N CYS A 106 -7.56 -8.94 14.00
CA CYS A 106 -7.35 -10.20 14.71
C CYS A 106 -8.70 -10.86 15.02
N GLY A 107 -8.78 -12.19 14.88
CA GLY A 107 -9.93 -12.95 15.37
C GLY A 107 -9.96 -13.10 16.90
N GLY A 108 -8.78 -13.05 17.54
CA GLY A 108 -8.60 -13.21 18.99
C GLY A 108 -8.17 -11.92 19.68
N SER A 109 -7.41 -12.06 20.78
CA SER A 109 -6.81 -10.94 21.51
C SER A 109 -5.91 -10.07 20.63
N GLN A 110 -5.63 -8.85 21.09
CA GLN A 110 -4.82 -7.91 20.33
C GLN A 110 -3.41 -8.44 20.11
N SER A 111 -2.91 -8.20 18.90
CA SER A 111 -1.57 -8.56 18.44
C SER A 111 -1.06 -7.48 17.50
N PHE A 112 0.23 -7.50 17.21
CA PHE A 112 0.87 -6.56 16.28
C PHE A 112 1.78 -7.27 15.27
N ASN A 113 1.71 -8.59 15.18
CA ASN A 113 2.66 -9.36 14.36
C ASN A 113 2.49 -9.04 12.87
N ALA A 114 1.24 -8.97 12.39
CA ALA A 114 0.98 -8.65 10.99
C ALA A 114 1.46 -7.23 10.64
N VAL A 115 1.10 -6.19 11.41
CA VAL A 115 1.56 -4.81 11.14
C VAL A 115 3.07 -4.67 11.27
N ASN A 116 3.73 -5.38 12.19
CA ASN A 116 5.19 -5.36 12.31
C ASN A 116 5.85 -5.91 11.04
N THR A 117 5.36 -7.03 10.52
CA THR A 117 5.81 -7.58 9.24
C THR A 117 5.54 -6.61 8.09
N LEU A 118 4.34 -6.02 8.01
CA LEU A 118 3.98 -5.05 6.97
C LEU A 118 4.89 -3.81 7.00
N ARG A 119 5.27 -3.33 8.19
CA ARG A 119 6.22 -2.21 8.33
C ARG A 119 7.60 -2.54 7.78
N ILE A 120 8.10 -3.73 8.09
CA ILE A 120 9.38 -4.23 7.55
C ILE A 120 9.30 -4.38 6.03
N LEU A 121 8.18 -4.87 5.50
CA LEU A 121 7.93 -4.97 4.05
C LEU A 121 7.91 -3.58 3.41
N GLY A 122 7.19 -2.62 3.98
CA GLY A 122 7.13 -1.23 3.50
C GLY A 122 8.51 -0.60 3.36
N ARG A 123 9.38 -0.82 4.35
CA ARG A 123 10.80 -0.42 4.29
C ARG A 123 11.53 -1.09 3.12
N TRP A 124 11.36 -2.40 2.93
CA TRP A 124 12.01 -3.15 1.85
C TRP A 124 11.64 -2.61 0.47
N ILE A 125 10.37 -2.27 0.27
CA ILE A 125 9.87 -1.69 -0.98
C ILE A 125 9.99 -0.16 -1.04
N ARG A 126 10.74 0.43 -0.09
CA ARG A 126 11.14 1.84 -0.04
C ARG A 126 9.97 2.83 0.07
N MET A 127 8.91 2.45 0.77
CA MET A 127 7.81 3.36 1.10
C MET A 127 8.07 4.09 2.42
N PHE A 128 7.53 5.30 2.54
CA PHE A 128 7.46 6.04 3.79
C PHE A 128 6.27 5.53 4.61
N THR A 129 6.53 4.55 5.47
CA THR A 129 5.49 4.05 6.37
C THR A 129 5.24 5.06 7.48
N ILE A 130 4.01 5.57 7.59
CA ILE A 130 3.63 6.53 8.64
C ILE A 130 3.75 5.88 10.02
N GLN A 131 3.78 6.72 11.07
CA GLN A 131 4.06 6.22 12.42
C GLN A 131 2.84 5.49 12.97
N ASN A 132 1.66 6.10 12.81
CA ASN A 132 0.42 5.54 13.32
C ASN A 132 0.01 4.26 12.55
N GLN A 133 -0.66 3.36 13.25
CA GLN A 133 -1.12 2.07 12.72
C GLN A 133 -2.36 1.60 13.48
N SER A 134 -3.15 0.72 12.84
CA SER A 134 -4.35 0.14 13.44
C SER A 134 -4.21 -1.38 13.66
N SER A 135 -4.65 -1.86 14.82
CA SER A 135 -4.80 -3.28 15.12
C SER A 135 -6.10 -3.50 15.90
N VAL A 136 -7.06 -4.13 15.23
CA VAL A 136 -8.42 -4.34 15.75
C VAL A 136 -8.53 -5.78 16.30
N PRO A 137 -8.56 -5.98 17.63
CA PRO A 137 -8.77 -7.29 18.23
C PRO A 137 -10.24 -7.73 18.12
N LYS A 138 -10.48 -9.04 18.22
CA LYS A 138 -11.82 -9.65 18.18
C LYS A 138 -12.70 -8.99 17.11
N ALA A 139 -12.17 -8.84 15.90
CA ALA A 139 -12.75 -7.95 14.89
C ALA A 139 -14.22 -8.26 14.59
N TRP A 140 -14.64 -9.52 14.68
CA TRP A 140 -16.04 -9.95 14.56
C TRP A 140 -17.02 -9.28 15.55
N MET A 141 -16.55 -8.71 16.67
CA MET A 141 -17.36 -7.92 17.59
C MET A 141 -17.47 -6.45 17.19
N GLU A 142 -16.52 -5.93 16.40
CA GLU A 142 -16.37 -4.51 16.07
C GLU A 142 -17.14 -4.10 14.83
N PHE A 143 -17.70 -5.05 14.06
CA PHE A 143 -18.57 -4.77 12.92
C PHE A 143 -20.05 -5.02 13.28
N ASP A 144 -20.93 -4.19 12.74
CA ASP A 144 -22.39 -4.34 12.84
C ASP A 144 -22.95 -5.23 11.73
N SER A 145 -24.29 -5.35 11.66
CA SER A 145 -24.98 -6.19 10.67
C SER A 145 -24.88 -5.67 9.24
N ASP A 146 -24.50 -4.40 9.04
CA ASP A 146 -24.34 -3.77 7.73
C ASP A 146 -22.86 -3.76 7.29
N ASP A 147 -22.02 -4.58 7.94
CA ASP A 147 -20.56 -4.66 7.75
C ASP A 147 -19.83 -3.33 8.00
N ARG A 148 -20.38 -2.46 8.86
CA ARG A 148 -19.75 -1.20 9.24
C ARG A 148 -19.05 -1.34 10.59
N ILE A 149 -17.89 -0.69 10.71
CA ILE A 149 -17.21 -0.61 11.99
C ILE A 149 -18.04 0.23 12.97
N LYS A 150 -18.31 -0.34 14.14
CA LYS A 150 -19.06 0.31 15.22
C LYS A 150 -18.31 1.53 15.76
N PRO A 151 -19.00 2.50 16.37
CA PRO A 151 -18.34 3.55 17.14
C PRO A 151 -17.54 2.92 18.29
N SER A 152 -16.21 2.96 18.19
CA SER A 152 -15.28 2.47 19.21
C SER A 152 -13.94 3.20 19.13
N ASP A 153 -13.07 3.01 20.12
CA ASP A 153 -11.70 3.54 20.09
C ASP A 153 -10.90 2.98 18.90
N TYR A 154 -11.24 1.78 18.43
CA TYR A 154 -10.65 1.19 17.22
C TYR A 154 -11.06 1.94 15.96
N ARG A 155 -12.34 2.35 15.87
CA ARG A 155 -12.79 3.22 14.77
C ARG A 155 -12.08 4.57 14.78
N GLN A 156 -11.94 5.20 15.95
CA GLN A 156 -11.19 6.46 16.08
C GLN A 156 -9.74 6.30 15.62
N ARG A 157 -9.07 5.21 16.01
CA ARG A 157 -7.72 4.90 15.54
C ARG A 157 -7.63 4.74 14.02
N VAL A 158 -8.61 4.09 13.38
CA VAL A 158 -8.65 3.96 11.92
C VAL A 158 -8.75 5.33 11.25
N VAL A 159 -9.56 6.24 11.82
CA VAL A 159 -9.66 7.64 11.35
C VAL A 159 -8.33 8.37 11.50
N ASP A 160 -7.67 8.28 12.65
CA ASP A 160 -6.36 8.92 12.87
C ASP A 160 -5.31 8.46 11.85
N VAL A 161 -5.28 7.15 11.56
CA VAL A 161 -4.36 6.56 10.58
C VAL A 161 -4.65 7.06 9.17
N ALA A 162 -5.93 7.16 8.80
CA ALA A 162 -6.36 7.67 7.51
C ALA A 162 -5.97 9.15 7.33
N GLU A 163 -6.21 9.97 8.37
CA GLU A 163 -5.88 11.39 8.37
C GLU A 163 -4.35 11.62 8.32
N GLU A 164 -3.59 10.89 9.13
CA GLU A 164 -2.13 10.95 9.13
C GLU A 164 -1.57 10.56 7.74
N LEU A 165 -2.09 9.48 7.14
CA LEU A 165 -1.70 9.08 5.78
C LEU A 165 -1.93 10.20 4.78
N PHE A 166 -3.10 10.82 4.80
CA PHE A 166 -3.45 11.90 3.88
C PHE A 166 -2.51 13.11 4.04
N ARG A 167 -2.29 13.56 5.28
CA ARG A 167 -1.40 14.69 5.59
C ARG A 167 0.04 14.43 5.14
N PHE A 168 0.61 13.27 5.50
CA PHE A 168 1.97 12.91 5.06
C PHE A 168 2.08 12.79 3.54
N THR A 169 1.06 12.28 2.88
CA THR A 169 1.06 12.17 1.40
C THR A 169 1.15 13.54 0.75
N ASN A 170 0.38 14.51 1.22
CA ASN A 170 0.40 15.87 0.69
C ASN A 170 1.73 16.60 0.96
N ILE A 171 2.37 16.33 2.09
CA ILE A 171 3.69 16.89 2.43
C ILE A 171 4.79 16.28 1.55
N LEU A 172 4.80 14.95 1.40
CA LEU A 172 5.91 14.23 0.78
C LEU A 172 5.83 14.21 -0.75
N ARG A 173 4.62 14.13 -1.33
CA ARG A 173 4.43 14.01 -2.79
C ARG A 173 5.20 15.07 -3.60
N PRO A 174 5.17 16.37 -3.28
CA PRO A 174 5.90 17.39 -4.04
C PRO A 174 7.43 17.29 -3.89
N GLN A 175 7.91 16.64 -2.83
CA GLN A 175 9.33 16.56 -2.48
C GLN A 175 10.00 15.27 -3.00
N MET A 176 9.28 14.47 -3.79
CA MET A 176 9.72 13.10 -4.04
C MET A 176 10.98 12.95 -4.86
N GLU A 177 11.20 13.86 -5.81
CA GLU A 177 12.43 13.89 -6.60
C GLU A 177 13.65 14.14 -5.70
N PHE A 178 13.55 15.13 -4.81
CA PHE A 178 14.58 15.44 -3.81
C PHE A 178 14.83 14.27 -2.86
N LEU A 179 13.78 13.71 -2.25
CA LEU A 179 13.90 12.62 -1.26
C LEU A 179 14.46 11.32 -1.84
N THR A 180 14.34 11.10 -3.15
CA THR A 180 14.82 9.88 -3.82
C THR A 180 16.12 10.04 -4.58
N ASP A 181 16.66 11.26 -4.64
CA ASP A 181 17.98 11.59 -5.16
C ASP A 181 19.06 11.25 -4.12
N ARG A 182 19.64 10.07 -4.29
CA ARG A 182 20.63 9.51 -3.35
C ARG A 182 22.04 9.77 -3.85
N TYR A 183 22.92 10.11 -2.92
CA TYR A 183 24.36 10.24 -3.18
C TYR A 183 24.94 9.06 -3.98
N SER A 184 24.67 7.82 -3.55
CA SER A 184 25.16 6.62 -4.25
C SER A 184 24.63 6.46 -5.69
N LYS A 185 23.45 7.02 -6.00
CA LYS A 185 22.95 7.06 -7.39
C LYS A 185 23.67 8.15 -8.19
N ARG A 186 23.95 9.31 -7.60
CA ARG A 186 24.72 10.39 -8.23
C ARG A 186 26.13 9.93 -8.56
N GLU A 187 26.80 9.24 -7.66
CA GLU A 187 28.12 8.63 -7.89
C GLU A 187 28.14 7.70 -9.11
N VAL A 188 27.14 6.81 -9.22
CA VAL A 188 27.02 5.90 -10.38
C VAL A 188 26.80 6.67 -11.67
N LYS A 189 25.97 7.72 -11.64
CA LYS A 189 25.70 8.58 -12.80
C LYS A 189 26.95 9.36 -13.21
N MET A 190 27.74 9.85 -12.26
CA MET A 190 29.01 10.53 -12.53
C MET A 190 30.03 9.59 -13.19
N LYS A 191 30.15 8.35 -12.69
CA LYS A 191 31.12 7.37 -13.23
C LYS A 191 30.73 6.84 -14.61
N ASN A 192 29.44 6.60 -14.85
CA ASN A 192 28.97 5.88 -16.05
C ASN A 192 28.21 6.78 -17.04
N GLY A 193 28.05 8.08 -16.76
CA GLY A 193 27.18 8.99 -17.51
C GLY A 193 25.67 8.72 -17.37
N ARG A 194 25.28 7.56 -16.81
CA ARG A 194 23.89 7.13 -16.60
C ARG A 194 23.74 6.25 -15.37
N LEU A 195 22.49 6.00 -14.95
CA LEU A 195 22.20 4.97 -13.97
C LEU A 195 22.29 3.58 -14.61
N LEU A 196 22.92 2.66 -13.90
CA LEU A 196 22.93 1.24 -14.26
C LEU A 196 21.61 0.58 -13.83
N SER A 197 21.10 -0.31 -14.68
CA SER A 197 20.03 -1.25 -14.35
C SER A 197 20.51 -2.21 -13.25
N GLN A 198 19.58 -2.97 -12.65
CA GLN A 198 19.98 -3.97 -11.66
C GLN A 198 20.81 -5.10 -12.27
N ALA A 199 20.52 -5.53 -13.51
CA ALA A 199 21.29 -6.56 -14.19
C ALA A 199 22.75 -6.12 -14.44
N GLU A 200 22.95 -4.87 -14.85
CA GLU A 200 24.29 -4.30 -15.09
C GLU A 200 25.11 -4.09 -13.81
N LYS A 201 24.48 -4.09 -12.62
CA LYS A 201 25.19 -3.98 -11.33
C LYS A 201 25.70 -5.32 -10.81
N LEU A 202 25.24 -6.43 -11.39
CA LEU A 202 25.58 -7.79 -10.98
C LEU A 202 26.72 -8.39 -11.81
N GLN A 203 27.17 -7.66 -12.84
CA GLN A 203 28.34 -7.98 -13.66
C GLN A 203 29.57 -7.25 -13.12
#